data_AF-A0A2E7PZJ4-F1
#
_entry.id   AF-A0A2E7PZJ4-F1
#
_cell.length_a   1.000
_cell.length_b   1.000
_cell.length_c   1.000
_cell.angle_alpha   90.00
_cell.angle_beta   90.00
_cell.angle_gamma   90.00
#
_symmetry.space_group_name_H-M   'P 1'
#
loop_
_entity.id
_entity.type
_entity.pdbx_description
1 polymer ?
#
loop_
_entity_poly.entity_id
_entity_poly.type
_entity_poly.pdbx_seq_one_letter_code
_entity_poly.pdbx_strand_id
1 'polypeptide(L)' 'MKLETIVREYRHWHLTIAVIGNALFVVGSVLFFKIFEAWQTLAVWMFVVGSALMLVGALGEVAKARFEKRERDGG' A
#
# COMPACT_ATOMS: atom_id res chain seq x y z
N MET A 1 24.46 -11.47 12.25
CA MET A 1 23.07 -11.55 11.77
C MET A 1 22.87 -10.39 10.80
N LYS A 2 22.73 -10.68 9.50
CA LYS A 2 23.09 -9.77 8.40
C LYS A 2 22.02 -8.69 8.18
N LEU A 3 22.46 -7.42 8.11
CA LEU A 3 21.64 -6.26 7.70
C LEU A 3 20.92 -6.48 6.36
N GLU A 4 21.49 -7.33 5.50
CA GLU A 4 20.91 -7.75 4.21
C GLU A 4 19.52 -8.40 4.35
N THR A 5 19.23 -9.08 5.45
CA THR A 5 17.92 -9.70 5.70
C THR A 5 16.87 -8.65 6.04
N ILE A 6 17.22 -7.64 6.86
CA ILE A 6 16.30 -6.58 7.28
C ILE A 6 15.88 -5.72 6.08
N VAL A 7 16.81 -5.42 5.16
CA VAL A 7 16.53 -4.63 3.95
C VAL A 7 15.68 -5.42 2.94
N ARG A 8 15.87 -6.75 2.80
CA ARG A 8 15.02 -7.60 1.96
C ARG A 8 13.61 -7.77 2.52
N GLU A 9 13.48 -7.89 3.84
CA GLU A 9 12.19 -7.96 4.53
C GLU A 9 11.42 -6.64 4.34
N TYR A 10 12.09 -5.48 4.52
CA TYR A 10 11.50 -4.14 4.30
C TYR A 10 10.94 -3.97 2.90
N ARG A 11 11.60 -4.53 1.88
CA ARG A 11 11.16 -4.48 0.49
C ARG A 11 9.86 -5.26 0.23
N HIS A 12 9.61 -6.33 0.98
CA HIS A 12 8.35 -7.07 0.87
C HIS A 12 7.21 -6.39 1.61
N TRP A 13 7.47 -5.77 2.76
CA TRP A 13 6.42 -5.13 3.56
C TRP A 13 5.70 -4.00 2.81
N HIS A 14 6.43 -3.12 2.13
CA HIS A 14 5.78 -2.03 1.38
C HIS A 14 4.97 -2.53 0.16
N LEU A 15 5.48 -3.56 -0.55
CA LEU A 15 4.76 -4.18 -1.67
C LEU A 15 3.51 -4.92 -1.19
N THR A 16 3.60 -5.67 -0.10
CA THR A 16 2.46 -6.37 0.50
C THR A 16 1.39 -5.36 0.95
N ILE A 17 1.78 -4.27 1.60
CA ILE A 17 0.86 -3.18 2.00
C ILE A 17 0.18 -2.57 0.77
N ALA A 18 0.94 -2.29 -0.30
CA ALA A 18 0.40 -1.74 -1.53
C ALA A 18 -0.61 -2.70 -2.19
N VAL A 19 -0.29 -4.00 -2.28
CA VAL A 19 -1.17 -5.01 -2.88
C VAL A 19 -2.45 -5.20 -2.06
N ILE A 20 -2.34 -5.29 -0.74
CA ILE A 20 -3.51 -5.41 0.16
C ILE A 20 -4.39 -4.16 0.06
N GLY A 21 -3.78 -2.96 0.07
CA GLY A 21 -4.50 -1.71 -0.11
C GLY A 21 -5.27 -1.65 -1.44
N ASN A 22 -4.63 -2.07 -2.53
CA ASN A 22 -5.26 -2.20 -3.85
C ASN A 22 -6.43 -3.18 -3.86
N ALA A 23 -6.26 -4.37 -3.28
CA ALA A 23 -7.33 -5.35 -3.21
C ALA A 23 -8.53 -4.83 -2.41
N LEU A 24 -8.30 -4.24 -1.23
CA LEU A 24 -9.37 -3.67 -0.40
C LEU A 24 -10.11 -2.53 -1.09
N PHE A 25 -9.38 -1.66 -1.79
CA PHE A 25 -9.98 -0.57 -2.55
C PHE A 25 -10.88 -1.09 -3.68
N VAL A 26 -10.42 -2.08 -4.45
CA VAL A 26 -11.23 -2.66 -5.54
C VAL A 26 -12.47 -3.33 -4.98
N VAL A 27 -12.34 -4.15 -3.93
CA VAL A 27 -13.49 -4.83 -3.32
C VAL A 27 -14.47 -3.83 -2.70
N GLY A 28 -13.98 -2.81 -1.99
CA GLY A 28 -14.81 -1.73 -1.45
C GLY A 28 -15.54 -0.97 -2.55
N SER A 29 -14.87 -0.70 -3.68
CA SER A 29 -15.47 -0.04 -4.84
C SER A 29 -16.58 -0.85 -5.50
N VAL A 30 -16.45 -2.18 -5.57
CA VAL A 30 -17.51 -3.07 -6.06
C VAL A 30 -18.70 -3.08 -5.10
N LEU A 31 -18.45 -3.08 -3.79
CA LEU A 31 -19.51 -3.04 -2.78
C LEU A 31 -20.30 -1.71 -2.75
N PHE A 32 -19.84 -0.66 -3.42
CA PHE A 32 -20.63 0.55 -3.63
C PHE A 32 -21.77 0.39 -4.65
N PHE A 33 -21.83 -0.73 -5.38
CA PHE A 33 -22.89 -0.97 -6.34
C PHE A 33 -24.23 -1.13 -5.61
N LYS A 34 -25.32 -0.61 -6.20
CA LYS A 34 -26.65 -0.63 -5.57
C LYS A 34 -27.14 -2.01 -5.13
N ILE A 35 -26.67 -3.08 -5.77
CA ILE A 35 -27.00 -4.46 -5.39
C ILE A 35 -26.49 -4.85 -3.99
N PHE A 36 -25.50 -4.13 -3.45
CA PHE A 36 -24.87 -4.38 -2.16
C PHE A 36 -25.19 -3.30 -1.11
N GLU A 37 -26.33 -2.61 -1.22
CA GLU A 37 -26.70 -1.50 -0.33
C GLU A 37 -26.65 -1.87 1.17
N ALA A 38 -26.97 -3.12 1.52
CA ALA A 38 -26.84 -3.63 2.90
C ALA A 38 -25.39 -3.67 3.42
N TRP A 39 -24.39 -3.69 2.54
CA TRP A 39 -22.97 -3.77 2.85
C TRP A 39 -22.26 -2.41 2.74
N GLN A 40 -23.01 -1.32 2.57
CA GLN A 40 -22.44 -0.01 2.28
C GLN A 40 -21.50 0.49 3.38
N THR A 41 -21.80 0.22 4.65
CA THR A 41 -20.89 0.55 5.76
C THR A 41 -19.55 -0.19 5.64
N LEU A 42 -19.58 -1.48 5.30
CA LEU A 42 -18.36 -2.27 5.07
C LEU A 42 -17.59 -1.74 3.85
N ALA A 43 -18.30 -1.40 2.77
CA ALA A 43 -17.73 -0.81 1.55
C ALA A 43 -16.92 0.45 1.86
N VAL A 44 -17.49 1.36 2.66
CA VAL A 44 -16.83 2.60 3.10
C VAL A 44 -15.55 2.30 3.87
N TRP A 45 -15.58 1.38 4.84
CA TRP A 45 -14.39 1.01 5.61
C TRP A 45 -13.32 0.37 4.74
N MET A 46 -13.67 -0.55 3.84
CA MET A 46 -12.74 -1.18 2.91
C MET A 46 -12.11 -0.14 1.96
N PHE A 47 -12.91 0.82 1.50
CA PHE A 47 -12.43 1.92 0.68
C PHE A 47 -11.45 2.82 1.45
N VAL A 48 -11.81 3.29 2.65
CA VAL A 48 -10.96 4.18 3.46
C VAL A 48 -9.65 3.48 3.84
N VAL A 49 -9.73 2.25 4.37
CA VAL A 49 -8.54 1.48 4.78
C VAL A 49 -7.69 1.12 3.56
N GLY A 50 -8.30 0.66 2.47
CA GLY A 50 -7.59 0.34 1.23
C GLY A 50 -6.84 1.55 0.66
N SER A 51 -7.50 2.71 0.60
CA SER A 51 -6.91 3.97 0.15
C SER A 51 -5.76 4.43 1.03
N ALA A 52 -5.90 4.30 2.35
CA ALA A 52 -4.84 4.66 3.29
C ALA A 52 -3.60 3.77 3.13
N LEU A 53 -3.79 2.46 2.95
CA LEU A 53 -2.69 1.52 2.72
C LEU A 53 -1.97 1.80 1.39
N MET A 54 -2.71 2.13 0.31
CA MET A 54 -2.10 2.57 -0.94
C MET A 54 -1.25 3.81 -0.75
N LEU A 55 -1.75 4.81 -0.02
CA LEU A 55 -1.04 6.06 0.23
C LEU A 55 0.27 5.78 0.99
N VAL A 56 0.22 4.95 2.03
CA VAL A 56 1.41 4.52 2.79
C VAL A 56 2.40 3.77 1.88
N GLY A 57 1.92 2.86 1.04
CA GLY A 57 2.75 2.13 0.07
C GLY A 57 3.46 3.06 -0.92
N ALA A 58 2.72 4.02 -1.48
CA ALA A 58 3.26 5.00 -2.43
C ALA A 58 4.30 5.94 -1.78
N LEU A 59 4.04 6.40 -0.55
CA LEU A 59 5.01 7.19 0.22
C LEU A 59 6.30 6.40 0.48
N GLY A 60 6.18 5.10 0.78
CA GLY A 60 7.32 4.20 0.94
C GLY A 60 8.18 4.08 -0.33
N GLU A 61 7.56 3.90 -1.50
CA GLU A 61 8.27 3.87 -2.78
C GLU A 61 8.96 5.21 -3.09
N VAL A 62 8.27 6.33 -2.88
CA VAL A 62 8.84 7.67 -3.11
C VAL A 62 10.04 7.92 -2.20
N ALA A 63 9.93 7.56 -0.92
CA ALA A 63 11.04 7.66 0.02
C ALA A 63 12.23 6.82 -0.45
N LYS A 64 12.01 5.55 -0.81
CA LYS A 64 13.04 4.65 -1.33
C LYS A 64 13.73 5.22 -2.57
N ALA A 65 12.96 5.68 -3.55
CA ALA A 65 13.48 6.28 -4.77
C ALA A 65 14.35 7.53 -4.49
N ARG A 66 13.98 8.32 -3.47
CA ARG A 66 14.76 9.49 -3.04
C ARG A 66 16.07 9.10 -2.36
N PHE A 67 16.09 8.03 -1.56
CA PHE A 67 17.31 7.50 -0.94
C PHE A 67 18.27 6.93 -1.98
N GLU A 68 17.80 6.08 -2.90
CA GLU A 68 18.66 5.51 -3.97
C GLU A 68 19.27 6.60 -4.86
N LYS A 69 18.51 7.66 -5.15
CA LYS A 69 19.00 8.79 -5.93
C LYS A 69 20.09 9.58 -5.20
N ARG A 70 19.96 9.77 -3.88
CA ARG A 70 20.98 10.43 -3.04
C ARG A 70 22.30 9.65 -3.00
N GLU A 71 22.23 8.33 -2.93
CA GLU A 71 23.44 7.47 -2.93
C GLU A 71 24.16 7.50 -4.28
N ARG A 72 23.41 7.62 -5.38
CA ARG A 72 23.96 7.64 -6.74
C ARG A 72 24.55 8.98 -7.17
N ASP A 73 24.08 10.09 -6.59
CA ASP A 73 24.59 11.44 -6.87
C ASP A 73 25.73 11.86 -5.92
N GLY A 74 26.04 11.05 -4.89
CA GLY A 74 27.03 11.35 -3.84
C GLY A 74 28.29 10.48 -3.83
N GLY A 75 28.48 9.60 -4.82
CA GLY A 75 29.69 8.81 -5.05
C GLY A 75 30.26 9.08 -6.44
#